data_AF-K0UH36-F1
#
_entry.id   AF-K0UH36-F1
#
_cell.length_a   1.000
_cell.length_b   1.000
_cell.length_c   1.000
_cell.angle_alpha   90.00
_cell.angle_beta   90.00
_cell.angle_gamma   90.00
#
_symmetry.space_group_name_H-M   'P 1'
#
loop_
_entity.id
_entity.type
_entity.pdbx_description
1 polymer ?
#
loop_
_entity_poly.entity_id
_entity_poly.type
_entity_poly.pdbx_seq_one_letter_code
_entity_poly.pdbx_strand_id
1 'polypeptide(L)'
;MSAQLSEARGGNPLGADPSSRPRVRTDKALRYELNVVAVDAAAMVSGIGGWLFDRAMAGWRVSVTADVYTDERALQILGLRAVDLSGARPSGGEEAVAMTAIAADRLESTEDRFILHRPGGGVVFFGAHGRDRLGNAVQRVQYRPSAAALAFKAHALGVTGVEWEPVARVETLFRCGRTAGLFDADLVPVC
;
A
#
# COMPACT_ATOMS: atom_id res chain seq x y z
N MET A 1 61.58 14.57 44.48
CA MET A 1 62.18 14.27 43.17
C MET A 1 62.14 12.77 43.01
N SER A 2 61.14 12.27 42.30
CA SER A 2 60.77 10.86 42.28
C SER A 2 61.02 10.31 40.87
N ALA A 3 61.91 9.34 40.77
CA ALA A 3 62.13 8.54 39.55
C ALA A 3 62.06 7.06 39.96
N GLN A 4 61.03 6.35 39.50
CA GLN A 4 61.05 5.37 38.40
C GLN A 4 61.71 4.04 38.81
N LEU A 5 61.20 2.84 38.55
CA LEU A 5 59.96 2.34 37.96
C LEU A 5 59.92 0.85 38.38
N SER A 6 58.85 0.41 39.04
CA SER A 6 58.70 -0.96 39.55
C SER A 6 57.89 -1.82 38.58
N GLU A 7 58.42 -3.02 38.37
CA GLU A 7 57.74 -4.30 38.18
C GLU A 7 56.84 -4.58 36.96
N ALA A 8 57.26 -5.65 36.29
CA ALA A 8 56.51 -6.47 35.35
C ALA A 8 55.39 -7.24 36.06
N ARG A 9 54.22 -7.33 35.41
CA ARG A 9 53.30 -8.49 35.46
C ARG A 9 52.12 -8.34 34.50
N GLY A 10 51.72 -9.46 33.91
CA GLY A 10 50.40 -9.70 33.33
C GLY A 10 50.34 -9.46 31.82
N GLY A 11 49.76 -10.32 31.00
CA GLY A 11 49.00 -11.52 31.25
C GLY A 11 48.72 -12.21 29.91
N ASN A 12 48.47 -13.51 30.01
CA ASN A 12 48.08 -14.45 28.96
C ASN A 12 47.09 -13.86 27.93
N PRO A 13 47.26 -14.06 26.60
CA PRO A 13 46.22 -13.67 25.65
C PRO A 13 45.04 -14.64 25.78
N LEU A 14 43.96 -14.11 26.37
CA LEU A 14 42.66 -14.77 26.45
C LEU A 14 42.08 -14.99 25.05
N GLY A 15 41.76 -16.25 24.76
CA GLY A 15 40.56 -16.68 24.07
C GLY A 15 40.19 -15.97 22.77
N ALA A 16 40.71 -16.46 21.64
CA ALA A 16 39.97 -16.35 20.38
C ALA A 16 38.75 -17.28 20.46
N ASP A 17 37.57 -16.72 20.66
CA ASP A 17 36.30 -17.43 20.51
C ASP A 17 36.11 -17.85 19.04
N PRO A 18 36.09 -19.15 18.70
CA PRO A 18 35.93 -19.61 17.32
C PRO A 18 34.47 -19.57 16.83
N SER A 19 33.55 -18.89 17.54
CA SER A 19 32.13 -18.89 17.22
C SER A 19 31.55 -17.60 16.62
N SER A 20 32.38 -16.64 16.19
CA SER A 20 31.90 -15.54 15.34
C SER A 20 31.66 -16.03 13.90
N ARG A 21 30.62 -16.84 13.72
CA ARG A 21 29.97 -16.98 12.42
C ARG A 21 29.51 -15.59 12.01
N PRO A 22 29.84 -15.11 10.79
CA PRO A 22 29.24 -13.89 10.29
C PRO A 22 27.74 -14.05 10.37
N ARG A 23 27.08 -13.23 11.20
CA ARG A 23 25.62 -13.14 11.23
C ARG A 23 25.22 -12.85 9.79
N VAL A 24 24.53 -13.80 9.16
CA VAL A 24 23.84 -13.60 7.90
C VAL A 24 23.09 -12.29 8.07
N ARG A 25 23.43 -11.29 7.25
CA ARG A 25 22.69 -10.03 7.16
C ARG A 25 21.25 -10.45 6.93
N THR A 26 20.39 -10.30 7.93
CA THR A 26 18.97 -10.62 7.81
C THR A 26 18.50 -9.92 6.55
N ASP A 27 18.05 -10.69 5.57
CA ASP A 27 17.39 -10.14 4.39
C ASP A 27 16.33 -9.18 4.91
N LYS A 28 16.39 -7.90 4.53
CA LYS A 28 15.43 -6.93 5.03
C LYS A 28 14.06 -7.43 4.58
N ALA A 29 13.19 -7.77 5.53
CA ALA A 29 11.84 -8.18 5.18
C ALA A 29 11.16 -7.04 4.42
N LEU A 30 10.75 -7.31 3.18
CA LEU A 30 10.00 -6.37 2.36
C LEU A 30 8.55 -6.36 2.82
N ARG A 31 8.03 -5.17 3.12
CA ARG A 31 6.62 -4.98 3.50
C ARG A 31 5.89 -4.31 2.35
N TYR A 32 4.76 -4.88 1.93
CA TYR A 32 3.92 -4.31 0.88
C TYR A 32 2.75 -3.55 1.50
N GLU A 33 2.66 -2.26 1.18
CA GLU A 33 1.64 -1.37 1.73
C GLU A 33 0.83 -0.74 0.59
N LEU A 34 -0.48 -0.64 0.78
CA LEU A 34 -1.41 0.04 -0.12
C LEU A 34 -2.19 1.08 0.67
N ASN A 35 -1.94 2.36 0.40
CA ASN A 35 -2.67 3.46 1.01
C ASN A 35 -3.80 3.87 0.09
N VAL A 36 -5.04 3.92 0.59
CA VAL A 36 -6.22 4.25 -0.19
C VAL A 36 -6.82 5.54 0.32
N VAL A 37 -7.08 6.49 -0.56
CA VAL A 37 -7.71 7.77 -0.25
C VAL A 37 -9.02 7.85 -1.03
N ALA A 38 -10.15 7.97 -0.33
CA ALA A 38 -11.48 8.01 -0.93
C ALA A 38 -12.42 8.96 -0.18
N VAL A 39 -13.48 9.45 -0.83
CA VAL A 39 -14.54 10.23 -0.15
C VAL A 39 -15.31 9.35 0.84
N ASP A 40 -15.71 8.16 0.42
CA ASP A 40 -16.46 7.22 1.25
C ASP A 40 -16.15 5.76 0.90
N ALA A 41 -16.62 4.83 1.74
CA ALA A 41 -16.50 3.39 1.51
C ALA A 41 -17.19 2.94 0.23
N ALA A 42 -18.30 3.55 -0.14
CA ALA A 42 -19.17 3.07 -1.20
C ALA A 42 -18.54 3.30 -2.58
N ALA A 43 -17.99 4.50 -2.82
CA ALA A 43 -17.17 4.84 -3.98
C ALA A 43 -15.93 3.93 -4.10
N MET A 44 -15.28 3.63 -2.96
CA MET A 44 -14.11 2.75 -2.94
C MET A 44 -14.48 1.29 -3.28
N VAL A 45 -15.49 0.74 -2.62
CA VAL A 45 -15.94 -0.64 -2.87
C VAL A 45 -16.42 -0.77 -4.32
N SER A 46 -17.20 0.20 -4.81
CA SER A 46 -17.72 0.21 -6.18
C SER A 46 -16.61 0.31 -7.23
N GLY A 47 -15.63 1.20 -7.01
CA GLY A 47 -14.53 1.43 -7.95
C GLY A 47 -13.51 0.29 -7.99
N ILE A 48 -12.98 -0.10 -6.82
CA ILE A 48 -11.80 -0.98 -6.71
C ILE A 48 -11.91 -2.03 -5.59
N GLY A 49 -13.12 -2.31 -5.07
CA GLY A 49 -13.29 -3.24 -3.96
C GLY A 49 -12.71 -4.64 -4.21
N GLY A 50 -12.76 -5.11 -5.46
CA GLY A 50 -12.20 -6.39 -5.85
C GLY A 50 -10.67 -6.39 -5.80
N TRP A 51 -10.05 -5.35 -6.37
CA TRP A 51 -8.61 -5.15 -6.30
C TRP A 51 -8.11 -5.02 -4.85
N LEU A 52 -8.82 -4.27 -4.00
CA LEU A 52 -8.45 -4.14 -2.59
C LEU A 52 -8.52 -5.48 -1.85
N PHE A 53 -9.57 -6.26 -2.08
CA PHE A 53 -9.71 -7.60 -1.49
C PHE A 53 -8.54 -8.51 -1.89
N ASP A 54 -8.24 -8.60 -3.18
CA ASP A 54 -7.16 -9.46 -3.66
C ASP A 54 -5.79 -9.02 -3.13
N ARG A 55 -5.57 -7.72 -2.93
CA ARG A 55 -4.35 -7.20 -2.29
C ARG A 55 -4.27 -7.57 -0.82
N ALA A 56 -5.36 -7.41 -0.07
CA ALA A 56 -5.43 -7.84 1.32
C ALA A 56 -5.16 -9.35 1.45
N MET A 57 -5.77 -10.16 0.57
CA MET A 57 -5.56 -11.61 0.52
C MET A 57 -4.14 -12.01 0.08
N ALA A 58 -3.47 -11.19 -0.73
CA ALA A 58 -2.06 -11.34 -1.07
C ALA A 58 -1.10 -10.89 0.06
N GLY A 59 -1.62 -10.53 1.24
CA GLY A 59 -0.83 -10.13 2.40
C GLY A 59 -0.37 -8.67 2.39
N TRP A 60 -0.91 -7.84 1.49
CA TRP A 60 -0.62 -6.40 1.50
C TRP A 60 -1.31 -5.75 2.69
N ARG A 61 -0.60 -4.84 3.37
CA ARG A 61 -1.23 -3.98 4.37
C ARG A 61 -1.98 -2.86 3.66
N VAL A 62 -3.30 -2.96 3.63
CA VAL A 62 -4.16 -1.93 3.06
C VAL A 62 -4.60 -0.96 4.17
N SER A 63 -4.25 0.31 4.01
CA SER A 63 -4.64 1.41 4.92
C SER A 63 -5.62 2.31 4.19
N VAL A 64 -6.74 2.66 4.82
CA VAL A 64 -7.81 3.46 4.20
C VAL A 64 -7.91 4.81 4.91
N THR A 65 -7.96 5.88 4.11
CA THR A 65 -8.22 7.26 4.54
C THR A 65 -9.47 7.75 3.84
N ALA A 66 -10.54 7.91 4.62
CA ALA A 66 -11.83 8.38 4.14
C ALA A 66 -12.49 9.25 5.22
N ASP A 67 -13.61 9.89 4.89
CA ASP A 67 -14.30 10.78 5.83
C ASP A 67 -14.93 10.00 7.00
N VAL A 68 -15.21 10.71 8.11
CA VAL A 68 -15.64 10.13 9.41
C VAL A 68 -16.93 9.28 9.31
N TYR A 69 -17.71 9.42 8.24
CA TYR A 69 -18.96 8.68 8.01
C TYR A 69 -18.80 7.41 7.16
N THR A 70 -17.58 6.88 7.05
CA THR A 70 -17.28 5.69 6.24
C THR A 70 -17.90 4.44 6.86
N ASP A 71 -18.65 3.67 6.06
CA ASP A 71 -19.21 2.37 6.49
C ASP A 71 -18.08 1.33 6.72
N GLU A 72 -17.63 1.24 7.97
CA GLU A 72 -16.59 0.30 8.38
C GLU A 72 -16.96 -1.16 8.10
N ARG A 73 -18.25 -1.50 8.09
CA ARG A 73 -18.69 -2.88 7.83
C ARG A 73 -18.36 -3.29 6.40
N ALA A 74 -18.57 -2.39 5.44
CA ALA A 74 -18.20 -2.63 4.04
C ALA A 74 -16.69 -2.91 3.92
N LEU A 75 -15.86 -2.20 4.67
CA LEU A 75 -14.40 -2.39 4.68
C LEU A 75 -14.00 -3.72 5.32
N GLN A 76 -14.62 -4.08 6.44
CA GLN A 76 -14.40 -5.34 7.13
C GLN A 76 -14.76 -6.55 6.25
N ILE A 77 -15.83 -6.45 5.46
CA ILE A 77 -16.21 -7.49 4.49
C ILE A 77 -15.11 -7.68 3.45
N LEU A 78 -14.47 -6.61 2.98
CA LEU A 78 -13.32 -6.70 2.07
C LEU A 78 -12.02 -7.20 2.74
N GLY A 79 -12.06 -7.54 4.03
CA GLY A 79 -10.88 -7.93 4.80
C GLY A 79 -9.97 -6.74 5.14
N LEU A 80 -10.45 -5.51 4.96
CA LEU A 80 -9.71 -4.29 5.24
C LEU A 80 -9.91 -3.89 6.70
N ARG A 81 -8.86 -3.39 7.32
CA ARG A 81 -8.97 -2.67 8.59
C ARG A 81 -8.98 -1.18 8.26
N ALA A 82 -10.02 -0.48 8.68
CA ALA A 82 -9.96 0.97 8.77
C ALA A 82 -8.91 1.28 9.86
N VAL A 83 -7.67 1.54 9.43
CA VAL A 83 -6.62 1.97 10.34
C VAL A 83 -6.58 3.48 10.23
N ASP A 84 -6.98 4.16 11.31
CA ASP A 84 -6.68 5.58 11.46
C ASP A 84 -5.16 5.75 11.27
N LEU A 85 -4.75 6.68 10.41
CA LEU A 85 -3.35 6.85 9.97
C LEU A 85 -2.38 7.26 11.10
N SER A 86 -2.82 7.27 12.35
CA SER A 86 -2.00 7.51 13.53
C SER A 86 -1.15 6.29 13.94
N GLY A 87 -0.15 5.96 13.11
CA GLY A 87 1.14 5.55 13.68
C GLY A 87 1.52 4.08 13.67
N ALA A 88 1.28 3.34 12.58
CA ALA A 88 2.07 2.13 12.31
C ALA A 88 3.50 2.53 11.87
N ARG A 89 4.32 2.99 12.83
CA ARG A 89 5.73 3.33 12.58
C ARG A 89 6.46 2.07 12.08
N PRO A 90 7.27 2.14 11.00
CA PRO A 90 8.10 1.02 10.63
C PRO A 90 8.96 0.62 11.83
N SER A 91 8.85 -0.64 12.24
CA SER A 91 9.85 -1.32 13.05
C SER A 91 11.17 -1.14 12.30
N GLY A 92 12.10 -0.38 12.88
CA GLY A 92 13.37 -0.06 12.23
C GLY A 92 14.06 -1.33 11.73
N GLY A 93 14.18 -1.47 10.41
CA GLY A 93 14.78 -2.65 9.78
C GLY A 93 14.07 -3.14 8.50
N GLU A 94 12.79 -2.81 8.32
CA GLU A 94 12.00 -3.24 7.16
C GLU A 94 12.01 -2.19 6.04
N GLU A 95 12.15 -2.63 4.80
CA GLU A 95 12.03 -1.79 3.61
C GLU A 95 10.59 -1.90 3.10
N ALA A 96 9.83 -0.82 3.24
CA ALA A 96 8.43 -0.79 2.84
C ALA A 96 8.30 -0.35 1.38
N VAL A 97 7.60 -1.14 0.58
CA VAL A 97 7.16 -0.75 -0.75
C VAL A 97 5.70 -0.34 -0.67
N ALA A 98 5.44 0.94 -0.93
CA ALA A 98 4.12 1.51 -0.84
C ALA A 98 3.56 1.87 -2.22
N MET A 99 2.27 1.55 -2.41
CA MET A 99 1.44 2.06 -3.49
C MET A 99 0.34 2.94 -2.89
N THR A 100 -0.08 3.96 -3.63
CA THR A 100 -1.20 4.81 -3.22
C THR A 100 -2.30 4.76 -4.27
N ALA A 101 -3.52 4.46 -3.83
CA ALA A 101 -4.74 4.51 -4.63
C ALA A 101 -5.57 5.73 -4.23
N ILE A 102 -5.90 6.60 -5.18
CA ILE A 102 -6.62 7.85 -4.92
C ILE A 102 -7.91 7.86 -5.73
N ALA A 103 -9.04 8.08 -5.05
CA ALA A 103 -10.31 8.29 -5.72
C ALA A 103 -10.25 9.58 -6.53
N ALA A 104 -10.67 9.53 -7.79
CA ALA A 104 -10.57 10.67 -8.70
C ALA A 104 -11.42 11.88 -8.23
N ASP A 105 -12.42 11.65 -7.39
CA ASP A 105 -13.24 12.69 -6.76
C ASP A 105 -12.52 13.50 -5.67
N ARG A 106 -11.45 12.97 -5.08
CA ARG A 106 -10.59 13.69 -4.14
C ARG A 106 -9.59 14.63 -4.80
N LEU A 107 -9.53 14.67 -6.14
CA LEU A 107 -8.65 15.57 -6.86
C LEU A 107 -9.35 16.93 -7.05
N GLU A 108 -9.11 17.84 -6.11
CA GLU A 108 -9.68 19.19 -6.10
C GLU A 108 -8.81 20.21 -6.85
N SER A 109 -7.48 19.99 -6.95
CA SER A 109 -6.57 20.99 -7.52
C SER A 109 -5.43 20.43 -8.38
N THR A 110 -4.82 21.32 -9.18
CA THR A 110 -3.55 21.04 -9.87
C THR A 110 -2.38 20.82 -8.91
N GLU A 111 -2.50 21.26 -7.66
CA GLU A 111 -1.48 21.13 -6.61
C GLU A 111 -1.47 19.71 -6.00
N ASP A 112 -2.64 19.07 -5.91
CA ASP A 112 -2.76 17.64 -5.57
C ASP A 112 -2.09 16.73 -6.62
N ARG A 113 -1.96 17.23 -7.85
CA ARG A 113 -1.18 16.54 -8.89
C ARG A 113 0.33 16.53 -8.59
N PHE A 114 0.84 17.37 -7.69
CA PHE A 114 2.24 17.30 -7.25
C PHE A 114 2.47 16.22 -6.18
N ILE A 115 1.44 15.79 -5.45
CA ILE A 115 1.49 14.59 -4.58
C ILE A 115 1.79 13.32 -5.42
N LEU A 116 1.49 13.36 -6.73
CA LEU A 116 1.78 12.29 -7.70
C LEU A 116 3.26 12.10 -8.01
N HIS A 117 4.12 12.99 -7.51
CA HIS A 117 5.56 13.00 -7.79
C HIS A 117 6.42 12.58 -6.60
N ARG A 118 5.86 11.93 -5.56
CA ARG A 118 6.71 11.35 -4.52
C ARG A 118 7.63 10.28 -5.15
N PRO A 119 8.96 10.48 -5.16
CA PRO A 119 9.86 9.54 -5.82
C PRO A 119 9.83 8.20 -5.06
N GLY A 120 9.46 7.13 -5.77
CA GLY A 120 9.59 5.75 -5.29
C GLY A 120 8.30 4.98 -4.99
N GLY A 121 7.12 5.60 -5.01
CA GLY A 121 5.83 4.92 -4.79
C GLY A 121 4.94 4.98 -6.04
N GLY A 122 4.31 3.86 -6.42
CA GLY A 122 3.35 3.84 -7.52
C GLY A 122 2.04 4.52 -7.13
N VAL A 123 1.49 5.38 -7.99
CA VAL A 123 0.18 6.01 -7.77
C VAL A 123 -0.82 5.51 -8.82
N VAL A 124 -1.96 5.01 -8.33
CA VAL A 124 -3.11 4.64 -9.15
C VAL A 124 -4.32 5.46 -8.73
N PHE A 125 -5.20 5.72 -9.68
CA PHE A 125 -6.47 6.39 -9.44
C PHE A 125 -7.62 5.48 -9.80
N PHE A 126 -8.77 5.72 -9.19
CA PHE A 126 -9.99 4.98 -9.47
C PHE A 126 -11.23 5.86 -9.41
N GLY A 127 -12.36 5.31 -9.86
CA GLY A 127 -13.65 6.01 -9.92
C GLY A 127 -13.97 6.52 -11.33
N ALA A 128 -15.27 6.81 -11.54
CA ALA A 128 -15.85 7.08 -12.86
C ALA A 128 -15.24 8.30 -13.58
N HIS A 129 -14.75 9.29 -12.84
CA HIS A 129 -14.28 10.58 -13.38
C HIS A 129 -12.76 10.68 -13.55
N GLY A 130 -12.03 9.55 -13.46
CA GLY A 130 -10.57 9.55 -13.53
C GLY A 130 -10.02 10.17 -14.82
N ARG A 131 -10.54 9.78 -15.99
CA ARG A 131 -10.03 10.30 -17.28
C ARG A 131 -10.27 11.79 -17.45
N ASP A 132 -11.46 12.27 -17.07
CA ASP A 132 -11.86 13.66 -17.27
C ASP A 132 -11.06 14.62 -16.39
N ARG A 133 -10.74 14.20 -15.16
CA ARG A 133 -9.96 15.00 -14.20
C ARG A 133 -8.45 14.91 -14.40
N LEU A 134 -7.93 13.77 -14.88
CA LEU A 134 -6.49 13.52 -14.97
C LEU A 134 -5.89 13.77 -16.37
N GLY A 135 -6.74 13.79 -17.41
CA GLY A 135 -6.32 14.02 -18.79
C GLY A 135 -5.39 12.93 -19.34
N ASN A 136 -4.52 13.30 -20.28
CA ASN A 136 -3.57 12.39 -20.94
C ASN A 136 -2.33 12.03 -20.08
N ALA A 137 -2.22 12.59 -18.87
CA ALA A 137 -1.12 12.32 -17.95
C ALA A 137 -1.20 10.93 -17.31
N VAL A 138 -2.34 10.23 -17.47
CA VAL A 138 -2.57 8.92 -16.90
C VAL A 138 -2.96 7.88 -17.94
N GLN A 139 -2.52 6.64 -17.74
CA GLN A 139 -2.86 5.50 -18.58
C GLN A 139 -4.03 4.74 -17.95
N ARG A 140 -5.11 4.52 -18.72
CA ARG A 140 -6.21 3.66 -18.29
C ARG A 140 -5.77 2.21 -18.27
N VAL A 141 -6.03 1.53 -17.16
CA VAL A 141 -5.75 0.11 -16.97
C VAL A 141 -6.96 -0.61 -16.41
N GLN A 142 -7.02 -1.91 -16.66
CA GLN A 142 -8.09 -2.80 -16.21
C GLN A 142 -7.53 -3.85 -15.28
N TYR A 143 -8.24 -4.08 -14.19
CA TYR A 143 -7.98 -5.18 -13.27
C TYR A 143 -9.12 -6.19 -13.33
N ARG A 144 -8.80 -7.48 -13.29
CA ARG A 144 -9.80 -8.55 -13.22
C ARG A 144 -9.77 -9.16 -11.82
N PRO A 145 -10.77 -8.86 -10.97
CA PRO A 145 -10.84 -9.43 -9.63
C PRO A 145 -11.01 -10.94 -9.66
N SER A 146 -10.51 -11.60 -8.61
CA SER A 146 -10.77 -13.02 -8.36
C SER A 146 -12.26 -13.29 -8.12
N ALA A 147 -12.68 -14.56 -8.22
CA ALA A 147 -14.05 -14.94 -7.93
C ALA A 147 -14.46 -14.62 -6.48
N ALA A 148 -13.53 -14.79 -5.53
CA ALA A 148 -13.73 -14.40 -4.15
C ALA A 148 -13.90 -12.88 -4.03
N ALA A 149 -13.01 -12.11 -4.65
CA ALA A 149 -13.09 -10.65 -4.66
C ALA A 149 -14.43 -10.13 -5.19
N LEU A 150 -14.96 -10.71 -6.27
CA LEU A 150 -16.28 -10.36 -6.80
C LEU A 150 -17.42 -10.65 -5.80
N ALA A 151 -17.37 -11.81 -5.11
CA ALA A 151 -18.38 -12.18 -4.13
C ALA A 151 -18.36 -11.27 -2.89
N PHE A 152 -17.17 -11.01 -2.34
CA PHE A 152 -17.01 -10.11 -1.20
C PHE A 152 -17.32 -8.66 -1.55
N LYS A 153 -16.95 -8.20 -2.75
CA LYS A 153 -17.37 -6.88 -3.27
C LYS A 153 -18.87 -6.75 -3.37
N ALA A 154 -19.57 -7.75 -3.92
CA ALA A 154 -21.03 -7.72 -3.98
C ALA A 154 -21.67 -7.65 -2.59
N HIS A 155 -21.13 -8.40 -1.62
CA HIS A 155 -21.61 -8.35 -0.25
C HIS A 155 -21.33 -7.00 0.43
N ALA A 156 -20.15 -6.43 0.21
CA ALA A 156 -19.77 -5.12 0.73
C ALA A 156 -20.66 -4.00 0.16
N LEU A 157 -20.97 -4.02 -1.14
CA LEU A 157 -21.91 -3.06 -1.73
C LEU A 157 -23.30 -3.17 -1.11
N GLY A 158 -23.77 -4.41 -0.87
CA GLY A 158 -25.09 -4.65 -0.28
C GLY A 158 -25.27 -4.05 1.13
N VAL A 159 -24.20 -3.81 1.88
CA VAL A 159 -24.31 -3.17 3.21
C VAL A 159 -24.24 -1.64 3.17
N THR A 160 -23.75 -1.05 2.07
CA THR A 160 -23.65 0.42 1.92
C THR A 160 -25.00 1.12 1.79
N GLY A 161 -26.09 0.38 1.55
CA GLY A 161 -27.45 0.92 1.44
C GLY A 161 -27.71 1.78 0.19
N VAL A 162 -26.74 1.85 -0.72
CA VAL A 162 -26.85 2.55 -2.01
C VAL A 162 -27.20 1.52 -3.10
N GLU A 163 -28.10 1.89 -4.00
CA GLU A 163 -28.39 1.09 -5.20
C GLU A 163 -27.18 1.11 -6.13
N TRP A 164 -26.63 -0.06 -6.43
CA TRP A 164 -25.46 -0.22 -7.28
C TRP A 164 -25.79 -1.09 -8.49
N GLU A 165 -25.19 -0.73 -9.63
CA GLU A 165 -25.17 -1.59 -10.81
C GLU A 165 -24.54 -2.97 -10.49
N PRO A 166 -24.86 -4.02 -11.27
CA PRO A 166 -24.25 -5.33 -11.11
C PRO A 166 -22.72 -5.24 -11.07
N VAL A 167 -22.11 -5.97 -10.12
CA VAL A 167 -20.65 -5.93 -9.93
C VAL A 167 -19.93 -6.28 -11.23
N ALA A 168 -19.26 -5.29 -11.81
CA ALA A 168 -18.49 -5.47 -13.01
C ALA A 168 -17.37 -6.50 -12.78
N ARG A 169 -17.16 -7.38 -13.77
CA ARG A 169 -16.08 -8.39 -13.75
C ARG A 169 -14.69 -7.78 -13.95
N VAL A 170 -14.63 -6.50 -14.27
CA VAL A 170 -13.42 -5.74 -14.52
C VAL A 170 -13.54 -4.41 -13.81
N GLU A 171 -12.47 -4.01 -13.13
CA GLU A 171 -12.34 -2.72 -12.48
C GLU A 171 -11.40 -1.83 -13.31
N THR A 172 -11.74 -0.55 -13.42
CA THR A 172 -10.95 0.41 -14.19
C THR A 172 -10.16 1.31 -13.25
N LEU A 173 -8.84 1.37 -13.46
CA LEU A 173 -7.93 2.26 -12.75
C LEU A 173 -7.17 3.13 -13.75
N PHE A 174 -6.50 4.17 -13.25
CA PHE A 174 -5.66 5.06 -14.04
C PHE A 174 -4.29 5.17 -13.40
N ARG A 175 -3.22 4.91 -14.15
CA ARG A 175 -1.84 4.94 -13.64
C ARG A 175 -1.16 6.26 -13.99
N CYS A 176 -0.39 6.80 -13.05
CA CYS A 176 0.47 7.97 -13.30
C CYS A 176 1.95 7.59 -13.15
N GLY A 177 2.80 8.01 -14.10
CA GLY A 177 4.25 7.79 -14.07
C GLY A 177 4.72 6.46 -14.72
N ARG A 178 6.04 6.22 -14.68
CA ARG A 178 6.66 4.96 -15.15
C ARG A 178 6.85 3.97 -14.00
N THR A 179 6.59 2.71 -14.31
CA THR A 179 6.48 1.56 -13.41
C THR A 179 7.76 1.24 -12.64
N ALA A 180 7.60 0.88 -11.36
CA ALA A 180 8.43 -0.13 -10.73
C ALA A 180 7.72 -1.48 -10.95
N GLY A 181 8.18 -2.25 -11.94
CA GLY A 181 7.43 -3.28 -12.67
C GLY A 181 7.03 -4.58 -11.95
N LEU A 182 6.76 -4.55 -10.64
CA LEU A 182 6.24 -5.72 -9.90
C LEU A 182 4.86 -5.48 -9.27
N PHE A 183 4.46 -4.22 -9.05
CA PHE A 183 3.32 -3.93 -8.18
C PHE A 183 1.97 -3.95 -8.89
N ASP A 184 1.98 -3.85 -10.22
CA ASP A 184 0.81 -3.65 -11.06
C ASP A 184 0.77 -4.62 -12.24
N ALA A 185 1.50 -5.74 -12.18
CA ALA A 185 1.56 -6.72 -13.27
C ALA A 185 0.18 -7.28 -13.68
N ASP A 186 -0.78 -7.23 -12.77
CA ASP A 186 -2.17 -7.64 -12.92
C ASP A 186 -3.11 -6.56 -13.50
N LEU A 187 -2.68 -5.28 -13.57
CA LEU A 187 -3.46 -4.27 -14.29
C LEU A 187 -2.99 -4.17 -15.74
N VAL A 188 -3.93 -4.35 -16.65
CA VAL A 188 -3.69 -4.47 -18.09
C VAL A 188 -3.99 -3.13 -18.76
N PRO A 189 -3.06 -2.58 -19.56
CA PRO A 189 -3.32 -1.37 -20.33
C PRO A 189 -4.54 -1.50 -21.23
N VAL A 190 -5.37 -0.46 -21.28
CA VAL A 190 -6.43 -0.31 -22.28
C VAL A 190 -5.94 0.66 -23.35
N CYS A 191 -5.98 0.22 -24.60
CA CYS A 191 -5.67 1.06 -25.76
C CYS A 191 -6.81 2.02 -26.08
#